data_AF-A0A0F9XPX1-F1
#
_entry.id   AF-A0A0F9XPX1-F1
#
_cell.length_a   1.000
_cell.length_b   1.000
_cell.length_c   1.000
_cell.angle_alpha   90.00
_cell.angle_beta   90.00
_cell.angle_gamma   90.00
#
_symmetry.space_group_name_H-M   'P 1'
#
loop_
_entity.id
_entity.type
_entity.pdbx_description
1 polymer ?
#
loop_
_entity_poly.entity_id
_entity_poly.type
_entity_poly.pdbx_seq_one_letter_code
_entity_poly.pdbx_strand_id
1 'polypeptide(L)'
;IRSLGGIGFFLGGIGPDGHIGFNVRGSDLYSTTRLAATNYETQAAAAADLGGIEVARQRLVITIGLATITFNPDCAAIIMAAGEAKARIVADSIQSNIHIRHPASPQRRL
;
A
#
# COMPACT_ATOMS: atom_id res chain seq x y z
N ILE A 1 2.03 17.67 7.76
CA ILE A 1 0.59 17.38 7.57
C ILE A 1 -0.17 17.16 8.88
N ARG A 2 0.42 16.54 9.92
CA ARG A 2 -0.27 16.34 11.21
C ARG A 2 -0.69 17.65 11.88
N SER A 3 0.15 18.68 11.80
CA SER A 3 -0.19 20.05 12.23
C SER A 3 -1.36 20.69 11.46
N LEU A 4 -1.73 20.12 10.32
CA LEU A 4 -2.87 20.54 9.49
C LEU A 4 -4.10 19.64 9.68
N GLY A 5 -4.09 18.75 10.68
CA GLY A 5 -5.18 17.79 10.94
C GLY A 5 -5.04 16.43 10.24
N GLY A 6 -4.02 16.23 9.41
CA GLY A 6 -3.83 14.98 8.66
C GLY A 6 -4.46 15.01 7.27
N ILE A 7 -4.66 13.83 6.68
CA ILE A 7 -5.22 13.67 5.33
C ILE A 7 -6.73 13.57 5.44
N GLY A 8 -7.49 14.45 4.78
CA GLY A 8 -8.96 14.37 4.73
C GLY A 8 -9.48 13.46 3.62
N PHE A 9 -8.70 13.28 2.55
CA PHE A 9 -9.04 12.45 1.41
C PHE A 9 -7.79 11.77 0.85
N PHE A 10 -7.86 10.47 0.62
CA PHE A 10 -6.78 9.67 0.04
C PHE A 10 -7.31 8.85 -1.14
N LEU A 11 -6.71 9.03 -2.32
CA LEU A 11 -6.97 8.19 -3.49
C LEU A 11 -5.73 7.35 -3.76
N GLY A 12 -5.90 6.03 -3.85
CA GLY A 12 -4.81 5.11 -4.15
C GLY A 12 -5.28 3.90 -4.95
N GLY A 13 -4.32 3.09 -5.38
CA GLY A 13 -4.58 1.78 -5.99
C GLY A 13 -4.17 0.64 -5.05
N ILE A 14 -4.60 -0.58 -5.39
CA ILE A 14 -4.15 -1.80 -4.71
C ILE A 14 -3.15 -2.61 -5.54
N GLY A 15 -2.00 -2.88 -4.92
CA GLY A 15 -0.95 -3.72 -5.49
C GLY A 15 -1.34 -5.19 -5.66
N PRO A 16 -0.58 -5.97 -6.45
CA PRO A 16 -0.83 -7.40 -6.64
C PRO A 16 -0.72 -8.22 -5.33
N ASP A 17 0.07 -7.75 -4.36
CA ASP A 17 0.21 -8.34 -3.03
C ASP A 17 -0.66 -7.66 -1.96
N GLY A 18 -1.50 -6.71 -2.36
CA GLY A 18 -2.42 -5.97 -1.48
C GLY A 18 -1.83 -4.71 -0.88
N HIS A 19 -0.68 -4.23 -1.39
CA HIS A 19 -0.08 -2.99 -0.91
C HIS A 19 -0.88 -1.74 -1.28
N ILE A 20 -0.80 -0.73 -0.41
CA ILE A 20 -1.19 0.65 -0.67
C ILE A 20 0.07 1.52 -0.58
N GLY A 21 0.32 2.37 -1.58
CA GLY A 21 1.64 2.99 -1.75
C GLY A 21 2.70 1.90 -1.99
N PHE A 22 3.79 1.89 -1.23
CA PHE A 22 4.72 0.74 -1.18
C PHE A 22 4.72 0.05 0.19
N ASN A 23 3.58 0.04 0.88
CA ASN A 23 3.39 -0.78 2.09
C ASN A 23 3.15 -2.24 1.67
N VAL A 24 4.22 -2.88 1.16
CA VAL A 24 4.23 -4.26 0.69
C VAL A 24 3.87 -5.25 1.80
N ARG A 25 3.48 -6.46 1.42
CA ARG A 25 3.24 -7.56 2.35
C ARG A 25 4.36 -7.67 3.39
N GLY A 26 3.99 -7.68 4.67
CA GLY A 26 4.92 -7.68 5.81
C GLY A 26 5.23 -6.29 6.38
N SER A 27 4.78 -5.21 5.72
CA SER A 27 4.90 -3.86 6.27
C SER A 27 4.14 -3.71 7.58
N ASP A 28 4.70 -2.93 8.50
CA ASP A 28 4.04 -2.57 9.75
C ASP A 28 2.75 -1.79 9.46
N LEU A 29 1.66 -2.20 10.12
CA LEU A 29 0.35 -1.56 10.05
C LEU A 29 0.38 -0.14 10.61
N TYR A 30 1.31 0.15 11.52
CA TYR A 30 1.49 1.47 12.13
C TYR A 30 2.62 2.28 11.48
N SER A 31 3.06 1.86 10.29
CA SER A 31 4.15 2.52 9.58
C SER A 31 3.90 4.00 9.32
N THR A 32 4.96 4.79 9.50
CA THR A 32 5.04 6.18 9.07
C THR A 32 5.68 6.29 7.68
N THR A 33 5.69 7.50 7.12
CA THR A 33 6.41 7.78 5.87
C THR A 33 7.89 7.46 6.04
N ARG A 34 8.44 6.62 5.15
CA ARG A 34 9.80 6.07 5.31
C ARG A 34 10.42 5.68 3.98
N LEU A 35 11.74 5.52 3.99
CA LEU A 35 12.47 4.78 2.97
C LEU A 35 12.26 3.28 3.20
N ALA A 36 11.91 2.53 2.15
CA ALA A 36 11.59 1.11 2.24
C ALA A 36 12.15 0.32 1.05
N ALA A 37 12.44 -0.95 1.28
CA ALA A 37 12.67 -1.92 0.22
C ALA A 37 11.34 -2.46 -0.30
N THR A 38 11.33 -2.88 -1.56
CA THR A 38 10.18 -3.51 -2.21
C THR A 38 10.31 -5.04 -2.18
N ASN A 39 9.19 -5.76 -2.25
CA ASN A 39 9.19 -7.22 -2.44
C ASN A 39 9.31 -7.58 -3.93
N TYR A 40 9.51 -8.88 -4.19
CA TYR A 40 9.68 -9.39 -5.55
C TYR A 40 8.50 -9.05 -6.46
N GLU A 41 7.26 -9.16 -5.98
CA GLU A 41 6.06 -8.89 -6.78
C GLU A 41 6.01 -7.43 -7.24
N THR A 42 6.36 -6.50 -6.36
CA THR A 42 6.42 -5.07 -6.68
C THR A 42 7.59 -4.77 -7.61
N GLN A 43 8.75 -5.41 -7.40
CA GLN A 43 9.91 -5.27 -8.27
C GLN A 43 9.63 -5.80 -9.67
N ALA A 44 8.94 -6.94 -9.79
CA ALA A 44 8.54 -7.53 -11.05
C ALA A 44 7.53 -6.63 -11.79
N ALA A 45 6.58 -6.03 -11.06
CA ALA A 45 5.64 -5.08 -11.64
C ALA A 45 6.34 -3.81 -12.16
N ALA A 46 7.34 -3.30 -11.43
CA ALA A 46 8.10 -2.11 -11.81
C ALA A 46 9.23 -2.39 -12.81
N ALA A 47 9.63 -3.65 -13.01
CA ALA A 47 10.77 -4.01 -13.85
C ALA A 47 10.59 -3.58 -15.30
N ALA A 48 9.36 -3.63 -15.83
CA ALA A 48 9.07 -3.17 -17.18
C ALA A 48 9.41 -1.68 -17.36
N ASP A 49 9.13 -0.86 -16.35
CA ASP A 49 9.32 0.59 -16.39
C ASP A 49 10.75 1.01 -16.01
N LEU A 50 11.41 0.25 -15.12
CA LEU A 50 12.72 0.57 -14.56
C LEU A 50 13.92 0.00 -15.35
N GLY A 51 13.67 -0.66 -16.48
CA GLY A 51 14.73 -1.23 -17.32
C GLY A 51 15.21 -2.62 -16.86
N GLY A 52 14.33 -3.39 -16.23
CA GLY A 52 14.56 -4.79 -15.86
C GLY A 52 14.59 -5.05 -14.35
N ILE A 53 14.50 -6.34 -14.00
CA ILE A 53 14.42 -6.79 -12.61
C ILE A 53 15.70 -6.47 -11.82
N GLU A 54 16.87 -6.55 -12.45
CA GLU A 54 18.16 -6.25 -11.82
C GLU A 54 18.25 -4.80 -11.34
N VAL A 55 17.72 -3.86 -12.14
CA VAL A 55 17.65 -2.45 -11.76
C VAL A 55 16.61 -2.28 -10.65
N ALA A 56 15.40 -2.81 -10.83
CA ALA A 56 14.30 -2.65 -9.87
C ALA A 56 14.65 -3.14 -8.46
N ARG A 57 15.38 -4.27 -8.35
CA ARG A 57 15.81 -4.87 -7.07
C ARG A 57 16.80 -4.01 -6.29
N GLN A 58 17.54 -3.13 -6.96
CA GLN A 58 18.54 -2.24 -6.35
C GLN A 58 17.96 -0.89 -5.92
N ARG A 59 16.67 -0.62 -6.19
CA ARG A 59 16.02 0.65 -5.87
C ARG A 59 15.22 0.54 -4.57
N LEU A 60 15.43 1.52 -3.69
CA LEU A 60 14.55 1.79 -2.56
C LEU A 60 13.48 2.80 -2.98
N VAL A 61 12.39 2.83 -2.23
CA VAL A 61 11.26 3.73 -2.45
C VAL A 61 10.99 4.54 -1.19
N ILE A 62 10.58 5.79 -1.35
CA ILE A 62 9.97 6.56 -0.26
C ILE A 62 8.47 6.35 -0.39
N THR A 63 7.83 5.87 0.68
CA THR A 63 6.40 5.61 0.71
C THR A 63 5.74 6.28 1.88
N ILE A 64 4.52 6.77 1.68
CA ILE A 64 3.61 7.10 2.76
C ILE A 64 3.30 5.83 3.57
N GLY A 65 3.27 5.93 4.89
CA GLY A 65 2.95 4.81 5.77
C GLY A 65 1.46 4.70 6.05
N LEU A 66 0.99 3.51 6.44
CA LEU A 66 -0.43 3.25 6.70
C LEU A 66 -0.97 4.12 7.83
N ALA A 67 -0.24 4.28 8.94
CA ALA A 67 -0.62 5.20 10.01
C ALA A 67 -0.51 6.68 9.63
N THR A 68 0.18 7.02 8.53
CA THR A 68 0.18 8.38 8.01
C THR A 68 -1.11 8.66 7.23
N ILE A 69 -1.57 7.68 6.43
CA ILE A 69 -2.86 7.73 5.72
C ILE A 69 -4.00 7.79 6.73
N THR A 70 -4.00 6.87 7.70
CA THR A 70 -5.09 6.74 8.68
C THR A 70 -4.93 7.63 9.91
N PHE A 71 -4.07 8.64 9.86
CA PHE A 71 -3.85 9.52 11.01
C PHE A 71 -5.11 10.32 11.37
N ASN A 72 -5.81 10.81 10.35
CA ASN A 72 -7.08 11.50 10.52
C ASN A 72 -8.21 10.46 10.52
N PRO A 73 -8.99 10.33 11.60
CA PRO A 73 -10.11 9.39 11.67
C PRO A 73 -11.22 9.73 10.66
N ASP A 74 -11.33 10.99 10.22
CA ASP A 74 -12.35 11.43 9.24
C ASP A 74 -11.84 11.35 7.79
N CYS A 75 -10.73 10.63 7.54
CA CYS A 75 -10.17 10.49 6.20
C CYS A 75 -11.04 9.61 5.31
N ALA A 76 -11.58 10.17 4.22
CA ALA A 76 -12.18 9.37 3.16
C ALA A 76 -11.10 8.75 2.26
N ALA A 77 -10.91 7.43 2.31
CA ALA A 77 -9.97 6.71 1.45
C ALA A 77 -10.68 5.93 0.34
N ILE A 78 -10.34 6.21 -0.91
CA ILE A 78 -10.79 5.46 -2.09
C ILE A 78 -9.62 4.63 -2.62
N ILE A 79 -9.77 3.31 -2.61
CA ILE A 79 -8.80 2.37 -3.16
C ILE A 79 -9.34 1.76 -4.45
N MET A 80 -8.70 2.08 -5.57
CA MET A 80 -9.07 1.57 -6.88
C MET A 80 -8.42 0.21 -7.15
N ALA A 81 -9.22 -0.72 -7.67
CA ALA A 81 -8.79 -2.02 -8.16
C ALA A 81 -9.38 -2.24 -9.55
N ALA A 82 -8.54 -2.61 -10.51
CA ALA A 82 -8.96 -2.84 -11.89
C ALA A 82 -8.39 -4.18 -12.41
N GLY A 83 -9.23 -4.91 -13.14
CA GLY A 83 -8.92 -6.21 -13.72
C GLY A 83 -9.20 -7.39 -12.79
N GLU A 84 -9.56 -8.53 -13.38
CA GLU A 84 -9.90 -9.78 -12.67
C GLU A 84 -8.77 -10.27 -11.76
N ALA A 85 -7.52 -10.03 -12.16
CA ALA A 85 -6.32 -10.35 -11.38
C ALA A 85 -6.32 -9.73 -9.96
N LYS A 86 -7.12 -8.68 -9.72
CA LYS A 86 -7.25 -8.03 -8.40
C LYS A 86 -8.38 -8.61 -7.53
N ALA A 87 -9.27 -9.45 -8.08
CA ALA A 87 -10.46 -9.92 -7.37
C ALA A 87 -10.12 -10.60 -6.03
N ARG A 88 -9.16 -11.53 -6.05
CA ARG A 88 -8.73 -12.26 -4.84
C ARG A 88 -8.12 -11.34 -3.80
N ILE A 89 -7.23 -10.42 -4.21
CA ILE A 89 -6.56 -9.55 -3.24
C ILE A 89 -7.53 -8.53 -2.62
N VAL A 90 -8.53 -8.09 -3.39
CA VAL A 90 -9.63 -7.27 -2.88
C VAL A 90 -10.48 -8.06 -1.89
N ALA A 91 -10.86 -9.30 -2.22
CA ALA A 91 -11.60 -10.17 -1.32
C ALA A 91 -10.84 -10.39 -0.01
N ASP A 92 -9.55 -10.74 -0.06
CA ASP A 92 -8.71 -10.91 1.13
C ASP A 92 -8.65 -9.61 1.94
N SER A 93 -8.50 -8.46 1.28
CA SER A 93 -8.44 -7.14 1.92
C SER A 93 -9.76 -6.72 2.56
N ILE A 94 -10.91 -7.26 2.14
CA ILE A 94 -12.27 -6.95 2.64
C ILE A 94 -12.85 -8.04 3.56
N GLN A 95 -12.38 -9.29 3.49
CA GLN A 95 -12.94 -10.40 4.24
C GLN A 95 -12.02 -10.95 5.33
N SER A 96 -10.70 -10.81 5.20
CA SER A 96 -9.75 -11.36 6.20
C SER A 96 -9.59 -10.46 7.43
N ASN A 97 -9.03 -11.00 8.52
CA ASN A 97 -8.65 -10.19 9.68
C ASN A 97 -7.53 -9.20 9.33
N ILE A 98 -7.45 -8.11 10.09
CA ILE A 98 -6.38 -7.13 9.95
C ILE A 98 -5.03 -7.80 10.23
N HIS A 99 -4.13 -7.80 9.25
CA HIS A 99 -2.85 -8.48 9.34
C HIS A 99 -1.84 -7.87 8.36
N ILE A 100 -0.55 -7.90 8.72
CA ILE A 100 0.56 -7.46 7.84
C ILE A 100 0.64 -8.23 6.51
N ARG A 101 -0.08 -9.35 6.38
CA ARG A 101 -0.14 -10.15 5.15
C ARG A 101 -1.11 -9.56 4.12
N HIS A 102 -2.02 -8.71 4.59
CA HIS A 102 -3.02 -8.01 3.80
C HIS A 102 -2.91 -6.50 4.11
N PRO A 103 -1.92 -5.79 3.53
CA PRO A 103 -1.63 -4.40 3.90
C PRO A 103 -2.79 -3.42 3.65
N ALA A 104 -3.76 -3.81 2.82
CA ALA A 104 -4.99 -3.05 2.60
C ALA A 104 -6.09 -3.29 3.67
N SER A 105 -5.98 -4.33 4.50
CA SER A 105 -6.98 -4.62 5.53
C SER A 105 -7.22 -3.49 6.57
N PRO A 106 -6.25 -2.63 6.94
CA PRO A 106 -6.50 -1.54 7.89
C PRO A 106 -7.42 -0.44 7.36
N GLN A 107 -7.60 -0.29 6.04
CA GLN A 107 -8.47 0.76 5.50
C GLN A 107 -9.94 0.58 5.86
N ARG A 108 -10.37 -0.59 6.35
CA ARG A 108 -11.74 -0.81 6.85
C ARG A 108 -12.06 -0.02 8.13
N ARG A 109 -11.05 0.58 8.77
CA ARG A 109 -11.23 1.38 9.99
C ARG A 109 -11.43 2.87 9.71
N LEU A 110 -11.28 3.28 8.45
CA LEU A 110 -11.64 4.61 7.95
C LEU A 110 -13.10 4.59 7.50
#